data_AF-A0A124E4L6-F1
#
_entry.id   AF-A0A124E4L6-F1
#
_cell.length_a   1.000
_cell.length_b   1.000
_cell.length_c   1.000
_cell.angle_alpha   90.00
_cell.angle_beta   90.00
_cell.angle_gamma   90.00
#
_symmetry.space_group_name_H-M   'P 1'
#
loop_
_entity.id
_entity.type
_entity.pdbx_description
1 polymer ?
#
loop_
_entity_poly.entity_id
_entity_poly.type
_entity_poly.pdbx_seq_one_letter_code
_entity_poly.pdbx_strand_id
1 'polypeptide(L)'
;MPPKPKDPSLVARRNKTSTRAVLTPQSNPKVPPLPKGIRWHQQVRDWWKRAWSSPMVPEWTESDIDALYMAARLMQMLWGDVTPNEAKAVAGEIRQLLAQCGLTPMSRRSLQWEIERGESAAESTAQRRTKSAPAKKAEPRPDPRVARANLHAV
;
A
#
# COMPACT_ATOMS: atom_id res chain seq x y z
N MET A 1 -4.48 -16.68 -42.34
CA MET A 1 -3.89 -15.36 -41.99
C MET A 1 -4.22 -15.05 -40.54
N PRO A 2 -3.27 -14.59 -39.71
CA PRO A 2 -3.59 -14.13 -38.37
C PRO A 2 -4.46 -12.84 -38.43
N PRO A 3 -5.38 -12.65 -37.47
CA PRO A 3 -6.26 -11.48 -37.46
C PRO A 3 -5.47 -10.19 -37.23
N LYS A 4 -5.89 -9.12 -37.93
CA LYS A 4 -5.23 -7.81 -37.88
C LYS A 4 -5.37 -7.21 -36.47
N PRO A 5 -4.29 -6.66 -35.88
CA PRO A 5 -4.35 -6.00 -34.57
C PRO A 5 -5.37 -4.86 -34.54
N LYS A 6 -6.08 -4.71 -33.43
CA LYS A 6 -7.12 -3.69 -33.27
C LYS A 6 -6.50 -2.28 -33.27
N ASP A 7 -7.21 -1.33 -33.89
CA ASP A 7 -6.79 0.07 -33.97
C ASP A 7 -6.50 0.64 -32.57
N PRO A 8 -5.31 1.20 -32.31
CA PRO A 8 -4.92 1.74 -31.00
C PRO A 8 -5.90 2.76 -30.42
N SER A 9 -6.59 3.53 -31.28
CA SER A 9 -7.60 4.52 -30.86
C SER A 9 -8.90 3.89 -30.33
N LEU A 10 -9.18 2.65 -30.74
CA LEU A 10 -10.32 1.84 -30.30
C LEU A 10 -9.96 0.87 -29.17
N VAL A 11 -8.68 0.83 -28.76
CA VAL A 11 -8.23 0.08 -27.58
C VAL A 11 -8.56 0.90 -26.34
N ALA A 12 -9.80 0.78 -25.86
CA ALA A 12 -10.14 1.24 -24.53
C ALA A 12 -9.30 0.45 -23.50
N ARG A 13 -8.51 1.15 -22.67
CA ARG A 13 -7.88 0.51 -21.50
C ARG A 13 -8.99 0.02 -20.57
N ARG A 14 -9.20 -1.30 -20.54
CA ARG A 14 -10.21 -1.98 -19.71
C ARG A 14 -10.03 -1.75 -18.20
N ASN A 15 -8.85 -1.32 -17.77
CA ASN A 15 -8.51 -1.08 -16.35
C ASN A 15 -8.60 0.41 -15.95
N LYS A 16 -9.61 1.15 -16.40
CA LYS A 16 -9.89 2.49 -15.86
C LYS A 16 -10.86 2.35 -14.69
N THR A 17 -10.32 2.17 -13.49
CA THR A 17 -11.12 2.04 -12.25
C THR A 17 -11.73 3.39 -11.90
N SER A 18 -13.06 3.49 -11.88
CA SER A 18 -13.80 4.74 -11.64
C SER A 18 -14.00 5.07 -10.15
N THR A 19 -13.73 4.15 -9.23
CA THR A 19 -14.07 4.27 -7.80
C THR A 19 -12.92 4.79 -6.92
N ARG A 20 -12.08 5.67 -7.46
CA ARG A 20 -10.91 6.19 -6.73
C ARG A 20 -11.34 7.17 -5.65
N ALA A 21 -11.49 6.70 -4.41
CA ALA A 21 -11.64 7.56 -3.25
C ALA A 21 -10.26 8.13 -2.86
N VAL A 22 -10.16 9.46 -2.83
CA VAL A 22 -9.01 10.18 -2.28
C VAL A 22 -9.25 10.33 -0.80
N LEU A 23 -8.34 9.79 0.02
CA LEU A 23 -8.47 9.87 1.47
C LEU A 23 -7.69 11.07 1.99
N THR A 24 -8.38 11.97 2.67
CA THR A 24 -7.78 13.12 3.35
C THR A 24 -7.28 12.72 4.75
N PRO A 25 -6.04 13.06 5.12
CA PRO A 25 -5.54 12.92 6.47
C PRO A 25 -6.47 13.57 7.50
N GLN A 26 -6.73 12.88 8.61
CA GLN A 26 -7.56 13.40 9.69
C GLN A 26 -6.76 14.36 10.57
N SER A 27 -7.31 15.56 10.80
CA SER A 27 -6.78 16.50 11.79
C SER A 27 -7.51 16.30 13.12
N ASN A 28 -6.77 16.00 14.18
CA ASN A 28 -7.28 15.79 15.55
C ASN A 28 -8.45 14.77 15.64
N PRO A 29 -8.23 13.49 15.29
CA PRO A 29 -9.28 12.48 15.32
C PRO A 29 -9.81 12.23 16.74
N LYS A 30 -11.12 12.01 16.87
CA LYS A 30 -11.72 11.54 18.11
C LYS A 30 -11.33 10.08 18.33
N VAL A 31 -10.39 9.84 19.23
CA VAL A 31 -9.94 8.49 19.60
C VAL A 31 -10.85 7.95 20.71
N PRO A 32 -11.65 6.90 20.47
CA PRO A 32 -12.42 6.27 21.54
C PRO A 32 -11.49 5.60 22.57
N PRO A 33 -11.93 5.43 23.82
CA PRO A 33 -11.15 4.72 24.81
C PRO A 33 -11.00 3.24 24.42
N LEU A 34 -9.85 2.64 24.73
CA LEU A 34 -9.71 1.19 24.69
C LEU A 34 -10.69 0.52 25.66
N PRO A 35 -11.14 -0.72 25.40
CA PRO A 35 -12.03 -1.44 26.29
C PRO A 35 -11.53 -1.48 27.73
N LYS A 36 -12.45 -1.29 28.69
CA LYS A 36 -12.15 -1.29 30.13
C LYS A 36 -11.84 -2.70 30.63
N GLY A 37 -11.33 -2.79 31.86
CA GLY A 37 -11.15 -4.07 32.58
C GLY A 37 -9.75 -4.68 32.51
N ILE A 38 -8.80 -4.08 31.79
CA ILE A 38 -7.39 -4.50 31.81
C ILE A 38 -6.43 -3.31 31.81
N ARG A 39 -5.20 -3.55 32.25
CA ARG A 39 -4.08 -2.63 32.02
C ARG A 39 -3.46 -2.91 30.64
N TRP A 40 -3.62 -1.96 29.73
CA TRP A 40 -3.11 -2.06 28.37
C TRP A 40 -1.60 -1.83 28.29
N HIS A 41 -0.92 -2.61 27.46
CA HIS A 41 0.47 -2.35 27.07
C HIS A 41 0.60 -1.03 26.33
N GLN A 42 1.73 -0.34 26.53
CA GLN A 42 2.00 0.95 25.93
C GLN A 42 1.96 0.88 24.39
N GLN A 43 2.52 -0.20 23.82
CA GLN A 43 2.54 -0.50 22.40
C GLN A 43 1.13 -0.55 21.79
N VAL A 44 0.17 -1.15 22.50
CA VAL A 44 -1.23 -1.26 22.07
C VAL A 44 -1.91 0.11 22.12
N ARG A 45 -1.68 0.87 23.20
CA ARG A 45 -2.21 2.24 23.33
C ARG A 45 -1.72 3.16 22.21
N ASP A 46 -0.44 3.07 21.88
CA ASP A 46 0.14 3.91 20.85
C ASP A 46 -0.35 3.48 19.46
N TRP A 47 -0.46 2.17 19.21
CA TRP A 47 -1.08 1.65 17.99
C TRP A 47 -2.52 2.12 17.85
N TRP A 48 -3.32 2.04 18.92
CA TRP A 48 -4.71 2.49 18.93
C TRP A 48 -4.83 3.94 18.47
N LYS A 49 -4.04 4.85 19.07
CA LYS A 49 -4.00 6.26 18.65
C LYS A 49 -3.66 6.42 17.17
N ARG A 50 -2.65 5.71 16.66
CA ARG A 50 -2.26 5.76 15.24
C ARG A 50 -3.32 5.21 14.31
N ALA A 51 -4.00 4.13 14.69
CA ALA A 51 -5.09 3.56 13.91
C ALA A 51 -6.21 4.58 13.74
N TRP A 52 -6.58 5.28 14.81
CA TRP A 52 -7.57 6.36 14.76
C TRP A 52 -7.09 7.65 14.11
N SER A 53 -5.80 7.80 13.81
CA SER A 53 -5.28 8.87 12.92
C SER A 53 -5.23 8.46 11.45
N SER A 54 -5.64 7.23 11.14
CA SER A 54 -5.73 6.76 9.76
C SER A 54 -6.74 7.61 8.99
N PRO A 55 -6.47 7.96 7.73
CA PRO A 55 -7.45 8.62 6.88
C PRO A 55 -8.64 7.69 6.53
N MET A 56 -8.65 6.45 7.05
CA MET A 56 -9.73 5.48 6.94
C MET A 56 -10.84 5.61 7.94
N VAL A 57 -10.59 6.32 9.03
CA VAL A 57 -11.53 6.44 10.14
C VAL A 57 -12.94 6.87 9.70
N PRO A 58 -13.12 7.82 8.75
CA PRO A 58 -14.47 8.21 8.30
C PRO A 58 -15.25 7.10 7.59
N GLU A 59 -14.56 6.11 7.02
CA GLU A 59 -15.16 5.02 6.25
C GLU A 59 -15.54 3.82 7.12
N TRP A 60 -15.12 3.79 8.38
CA TRP A 60 -15.39 2.68 9.27
C TRP A 60 -16.83 2.68 9.75
N THR A 61 -17.45 1.51 9.65
CA THR A 61 -18.72 1.20 10.28
C THR A 61 -18.50 0.72 11.71
N GLU A 62 -19.57 0.62 12.51
CA GLU A 62 -19.50 0.05 13.86
C GLU A 62 -18.88 -1.37 13.88
N SER A 63 -19.13 -2.18 12.84
CA SER A 63 -18.55 -3.51 12.72
C SER A 63 -17.03 -3.48 12.52
N ASP A 64 -16.50 -2.47 11.84
CA ASP A 64 -15.05 -2.27 11.72
C ASP A 64 -14.45 -1.86 13.06
N ILE A 65 -15.18 -1.06 13.84
CA ILE A 65 -14.78 -0.67 15.20
C ILE A 65 -14.71 -1.89 16.12
N ASP A 66 -15.69 -2.79 16.03
CA ASP A 66 -15.67 -4.07 16.76
C ASP A 66 -14.46 -4.92 16.38
N ALA A 67 -14.14 -4.99 15.08
CA ALA A 67 -12.93 -5.68 14.60
C ALA A 67 -11.65 -5.04 15.15
N LEU A 68 -11.60 -3.71 15.30
CA LEU A 68 -10.47 -3.02 15.93
C LEU A 68 -10.34 -3.33 17.42
N TYR A 69 -11.43 -3.46 18.16
CA TYR A 69 -11.38 -3.91 19.56
C TYR A 69 -10.80 -5.32 19.67
N MET A 70 -11.22 -6.23 18.79
CA MET A 70 -10.66 -7.59 18.73
C MET A 70 -9.17 -7.55 18.39
N ALA A 71 -8.75 -6.74 17.41
CA ALA A 71 -7.34 -6.55 17.07
C ALA A 71 -6.53 -6.02 18.26
N ALA A 72 -7.06 -5.05 19.02
CA ALA A 72 -6.42 -4.54 20.22
C ALA A 72 -6.18 -5.65 21.25
N ARG A 73 -7.20 -6.48 21.52
CA ARG A 73 -7.10 -7.62 22.45
C ARG A 73 -6.06 -8.64 22.02
N LEU A 74 -6.01 -8.95 20.73
CA LEU A 74 -5.02 -9.87 20.19
C LEU A 74 -3.60 -9.29 20.26
N MET A 75 -3.43 -8.01 19.97
CA MET A 75 -2.12 -7.35 20.15
C MET A 75 -1.70 -7.35 21.62
N GLN A 76 -2.63 -7.12 22.55
CA GLN A 76 -2.35 -7.22 23.99
C GLN A 76 -1.84 -8.61 24.37
N MET A 77 -2.46 -9.67 23.83
CA MET A 77 -2.02 -11.05 24.04
C MET A 77 -0.62 -11.29 23.44
N LEU A 78 -0.37 -10.78 22.23
CA LEU A 78 0.92 -10.93 21.55
C LEU A 78 2.10 -10.32 22.32
N TRP A 79 1.87 -9.21 23.05
CA TRP A 79 2.87 -8.56 23.89
C TRP A 79 2.97 -9.16 25.30
N GLY A 80 2.10 -10.12 25.64
CA GLY A 80 2.12 -10.84 26.90
C GLY A 80 3.06 -12.06 26.87
N ASP A 81 2.86 -12.95 27.83
CA ASP A 81 3.56 -14.24 27.86
C ASP A 81 2.83 -15.25 26.97
N VAL A 82 3.40 -15.51 25.79
CA VAL A 82 2.86 -16.43 24.79
C VAL A 82 3.97 -17.28 24.21
N THR A 83 3.65 -18.53 23.88
CA THR A 83 4.59 -19.40 23.17
C THR A 83 4.81 -18.92 21.73
N PRO A 84 5.92 -19.31 21.07
CA PRO A 84 6.16 -18.95 19.66
C PRO A 84 5.04 -19.37 18.71
N ASN A 85 4.37 -20.51 18.98
CA ASN A 85 3.27 -21.00 18.15
C ASN A 85 2.00 -20.17 18.32
N GLU A 86 1.66 -19.79 19.56
CA GLU A 86 0.55 -18.89 19.85
C GLU A 86 0.79 -17.51 19.26
N ALA A 87 2.00 -16.97 19.42
CA ALA A 87 2.39 -15.69 18.84
C ALA A 87 2.21 -15.69 17.31
N LYS A 88 2.58 -16.78 16.63
CA LYS A 88 2.38 -16.94 15.18
C LYS A 88 0.90 -16.97 14.81
N ALA A 89 0.07 -17.70 15.54
CA ALA A 89 -1.37 -17.76 15.30
C ALA A 89 -2.03 -16.39 15.49
N VAL A 90 -1.77 -15.74 16.62
CA VAL A 90 -2.28 -14.41 16.97
C VAL A 90 -1.85 -13.36 15.95
N ALA A 91 -0.58 -13.38 15.52
CA ALA A 91 -0.08 -12.46 14.49
C ALA A 91 -0.79 -12.63 13.13
N GLY A 92 -1.21 -13.86 12.81
CA GLY A 92 -2.03 -14.16 11.63
C GLY A 92 -3.38 -13.45 11.68
N GLU A 93 -4.11 -13.62 12.78
CA GLU A 93 -5.43 -13.00 12.98
C GLU A 93 -5.37 -11.48 13.04
N ILE A 94 -4.36 -10.91 13.73
CA ILE A 94 -4.12 -9.47 13.73
C ILE A 94 -3.98 -8.96 12.30
N ARG A 95 -3.20 -9.63 11.44
CA ARG A 95 -3.02 -9.20 10.06
C ARG A 95 -4.33 -9.18 9.28
N GLN A 96 -5.21 -10.16 9.50
CA GLN A 96 -6.51 -10.23 8.81
C GLN A 96 -7.44 -9.08 9.24
N LEU A 97 -7.59 -8.87 10.55
CA LEU A 97 -8.42 -7.78 11.08
C LEU A 97 -7.93 -6.40 10.61
N LEU A 98 -6.61 -6.17 10.64
CA LEU A 98 -6.04 -4.92 10.14
C LEU A 98 -6.25 -4.75 8.62
N ALA A 99 -6.20 -5.83 7.84
CA ALA A 99 -6.44 -5.77 6.41
C ALA A 99 -7.91 -5.43 6.10
N GLN A 100 -8.85 -6.04 6.83
CA GLN A 100 -10.28 -5.75 6.74
C GLN A 100 -10.58 -4.27 7.02
N CYS A 101 -9.94 -3.71 8.05
CA CYS A 101 -10.10 -2.29 8.41
C CYS A 101 -9.31 -1.32 7.50
N GLY A 102 -8.68 -1.80 6.42
CA GLY A 102 -7.92 -0.92 5.53
C GLY A 102 -6.60 -0.38 6.10
N LEU A 103 -6.09 -0.94 7.20
CA LEU A 103 -4.91 -0.44 7.91
C LEU A 103 -3.58 -0.96 7.35
N THR A 104 -3.60 -1.97 6.46
CA THR A 104 -2.38 -2.47 5.80
C THR A 104 -2.08 -1.71 4.50
N PRO A 105 -0.80 -1.64 4.07
CA PRO A 105 -0.47 -1.05 2.76
C PRO A 105 -1.16 -1.76 1.59
N MET A 106 -1.32 -3.08 1.68
CA MET A 106 -1.95 -3.87 0.62
C MET A 106 -3.45 -3.59 0.56
N SER A 107 -4.14 -3.59 1.69
CA SER A 107 -5.59 -3.28 1.74
C SER A 107 -5.89 -1.89 1.20
N ARG A 108 -5.08 -0.88 1.53
CA ARG A 108 -5.24 0.47 0.96
C ARG A 108 -5.10 0.48 -0.57
N ARG A 109 -4.11 -0.22 -1.11
CA ARG A 109 -3.92 -0.33 -2.56
C ARG A 109 -5.07 -1.09 -3.23
N SER A 110 -5.54 -2.19 -2.63
CA SER A 110 -6.64 -2.99 -3.16
C SER A 110 -7.96 -2.22 -3.21
N LEU A 111 -8.22 -1.40 -2.19
CA LEU A 111 -9.38 -0.51 -2.11
C LEU A 111 -9.24 0.74 -3.01
N GLN A 112 -8.16 0.82 -3.81
CA GLN A 112 -7.82 1.95 -4.69
C GLN A 112 -7.76 3.29 -3.96
N TRP A 113 -7.47 3.23 -2.66
CA TRP A 113 -7.36 4.39 -1.80
C TRP A 113 -6.00 5.05 -2.02
N GLU A 114 -6.01 6.16 -2.75
CA GLU A 114 -4.88 7.08 -2.79
C GLU A 114 -4.98 7.99 -1.56
N ILE A 115 -4.08 7.80 -0.60
CA ILE A 115 -3.85 8.80 0.45
C ILE A 115 -3.35 10.04 -0.28
N GLU A 116 -4.03 11.17 -0.07
CA GLU A 116 -3.55 12.45 -0.57
C GLU A 116 -2.14 12.68 -0.02
N ARG A 117 -1.15 12.52 -0.90
CA ARG A 117 0.23 12.81 -0.54
C ARG A 117 0.33 14.32 -0.66
N GLY A 118 0.44 15.01 0.46
CA GLY A 118 0.67 16.46 0.49
C GLY A 118 1.82 16.87 -0.44
N GLU A 119 1.92 18.18 -0.71
CA GLU A 119 2.75 18.83 -1.74
C GLU A 119 4.18 18.24 -1.90
N SER A 120 4.80 17.75 -0.82
CA SER A 120 6.12 17.12 -0.80
C SER A 120 6.29 15.90 -1.74
N ALA A 121 5.25 15.11 -1.99
CA ALA A 121 5.34 13.98 -2.91
C ALA A 121 5.27 14.41 -4.39
N ALA A 122 4.49 15.46 -4.67
CA ALA A 122 4.44 16.09 -5.98
C ALA A 122 5.78 16.76 -6.30
N GLU A 123 6.37 17.47 -5.33
CA GLU A 123 7.71 18.06 -5.46
C GLU A 123 8.80 17.01 -5.68
N SER A 124 8.83 15.91 -4.91
CA SER A 124 9.84 14.86 -5.11
C SER A 124 9.71 14.16 -6.46
N THR A 125 8.48 14.01 -6.98
CA THR A 125 8.22 13.45 -8.31
C THR A 125 8.62 14.43 -9.41
N ALA A 126 8.31 15.72 -9.23
CA ALA A 126 8.75 16.79 -10.13
C ALA A 126 10.27 16.90 -10.17
N GLN A 127 10.94 16.86 -9.02
CA GLN A 127 12.40 16.86 -8.90
C GLN A 127 13.05 15.63 -9.54
N ARG A 128 12.44 14.44 -9.46
CA ARG A 128 12.94 13.27 -10.19
C ARG A 128 12.74 13.42 -11.70
N ARG A 129 11.59 13.93 -12.14
CA ARG A 129 11.32 14.17 -13.57
C ARG A 129 12.27 15.20 -14.19
N THR A 130 12.61 16.26 -13.45
CA THR A 130 13.59 17.25 -13.93
C THR A 130 15.02 16.71 -13.93
N LYS A 131 15.39 15.84 -12.97
CA LYS A 131 16.70 15.15 -12.96
C LYS A 131 16.82 14.02 -14.00
N SER A 132 15.71 13.46 -14.47
CA SER A 132 15.68 12.39 -15.48
C SER A 132 15.43 12.91 -16.90
N ALA A 133 15.77 14.17 -17.20
CA ALA A 133 15.81 14.65 -18.59
C ALA A 133 16.60 13.65 -19.46
N PRO A 134 16.07 13.24 -20.63
CA PRO A 134 16.68 12.19 -21.42
C PRO A 134 18.10 12.62 -21.82
N ALA A 135 19.09 11.83 -21.42
CA ALA A 135 20.44 11.94 -21.96
C ALA A 135 20.31 11.92 -23.50
N LYS A 136 20.92 12.91 -24.16
CA LYS A 136 21.03 12.98 -25.63
C LYS A 136 21.36 11.58 -26.15
N LYS A 137 20.58 11.10 -27.13
CA LYS A 137 20.79 9.81 -27.80
C LYS A 137 22.28 9.63 -28.09
N ALA A 138 22.94 8.76 -27.33
CA ALA A 138 24.24 8.25 -27.71
C ALA A 138 24.06 7.47 -29.01
N GLU A 139 24.98 7.63 -29.96
CA GLU A 139 24.92 6.94 -31.24
C GLU A 139 24.79 5.42 -31.06
N PRO A 140 24.07 4.72 -31.95
CA PRO A 140 23.87 3.29 -31.82
C PRO A 140 25.23 2.58 -31.84
N ARG A 141 25.60 1.94 -30.72
CA ARG A 141 26.73 1.02 -30.71
C ARG A 141 26.45 -0.10 -31.72
N PRO A 142 27.36 -0.42 -32.64
CA PRO A 142 27.14 -1.47 -33.63
C PRO A 142 26.88 -2.82 -32.95
N ASP A 143 25.91 -3.56 -33.51
CA ASP A 143 25.43 -4.83 -32.97
C ASP A 143 26.58 -5.86 -32.89
N PRO A 144 26.90 -6.40 -31.70
CA PRO A 144 27.99 -7.36 -31.50
C PRO A 144 27.78 -8.68 -32.26
N ARG A 145 26.58 -8.94 -32.82
CA ARG A 145 26.31 -10.11 -33.66
C ARG A 145 26.80 -9.95 -35.10
N VAL A 146 26.99 -8.71 -35.57
CA VAL A 146 27.55 -8.43 -36.90
C VAL A 146 29.08 -8.50 -36.88
N ALA A 147 29.71 -8.13 -35.77
CA ALA A 147 31.17 -8.17 -35.61
C ALA A 147 31.77 -9.59 -35.61
N ARG A 148 30.98 -10.62 -35.29
CA ARG A 148 31.42 -12.02 -35.27
C ARG A 148 31.30 -12.76 -36.60
N ALA A 149 30.63 -12.19 -37.60
CA ALA A 149 30.45 -12.84 -38.91
C ALA A 149 31.70 -12.79 -39.80
N ASN A 150 32.70 -11.95 -39.49
CA ASN A 150 33.89 -11.74 -40.32
C ASN A 150 35.17 -12.43 -39.81
N LEU A 151 35.05 -13.36 -38.85
CA LEU A 151 36.21 -14.08 -38.26
C LEU A 151 36.36 -15.54 -38.76
N HIS A 152 35.57 -15.97 -39.73
CA HIS A 152 35.64 -17.34 -40.29
C HIS A 152 35.57 -17.39 -41.83
N ALA A 153 36.28 -16.47 -42.49
CA ALA A 153 36.56 -16.58 -43.92
C ALA A 153 38.04 -16.31 -44.19
N VAL A 154 38.88 -17.29 -43.87
CA VAL A 154 40.19 -17.57 -44.49
C VAL A 154 40.30 -19.07 -44.64
#